data_AF-A0A520Y746-F1
#
_entry.id   AF-A0A520Y746-F1
#
_cell.length_a   1.000
_cell.length_b   1.000
_cell.length_c   1.000
_cell.angle_alpha   90.00
_cell.angle_beta   90.00
_cell.angle_gamma   90.00
#
_symmetry.space_group_name_H-M   'P 1'
#
loop_
_entity.id
_entity.type
_entity.pdbx_description
1 polymer ?
#
loop_
_entity_poly.entity_id
_entity_poly.type
_entity_poly.pdbx_seq_one_letter_code
_entity_poly.pdbx_strand_id
1 'polypeptide(L)'
;MPELMPPYWLIRAAVAAVWFYEGLWCKLLRGEPREFEVVKAVPRFGERFGVPFLLALGAVEVAIGLWVLSGAAPFLCALSQTVLLVSLNANGWIWSRHIIHDPRGMLVKNFAFLVLAWVAASVPAGAGP
;
A
#
# COMPACT_ATOMS: atom_id res chain seq x y z
N MET A 1 -24.15 -16.40 -18.14
CA MET A 1 -22.69 -16.16 -18.06
C MET A 1 -22.31 -16.39 -16.60
N PRO A 2 -21.58 -17.45 -16.22
CA PRO A 2 -21.11 -17.55 -14.85
C PRO A 2 -20.21 -16.33 -14.60
N GLU A 3 -20.49 -15.57 -13.53
CA GLU A 3 -19.62 -14.46 -13.16
C GLU A 3 -18.23 -14.99 -12.84
N LEU A 4 -17.28 -14.79 -13.76
CA LEU A 4 -15.86 -15.11 -13.63
C LEU A 4 -15.15 -14.15 -12.65
N MET A 5 -15.87 -13.56 -11.70
CA MET A 5 -15.27 -12.72 -10.67
C MET A 5 -14.63 -13.63 -9.61
N PRO A 6 -13.34 -13.45 -9.28
CA PRO A 6 -12.73 -14.13 -8.16
C PRO A 6 -13.56 -13.91 -6.88
N PRO A 7 -13.61 -14.88 -5.98
CA PRO A 7 -14.42 -14.73 -4.78
C PRO A 7 -13.93 -13.52 -3.97
N TYR A 8 -14.89 -12.78 -3.41
CA TYR A 8 -14.63 -11.48 -2.79
C TYR A 8 -13.52 -11.51 -1.72
N TRP A 9 -13.50 -12.56 -0.90
CA TRP A 9 -12.50 -12.75 0.13
C TRP A 9 -11.08 -12.84 -0.45
N LEU A 10 -10.91 -13.39 -1.66
CA LEU A 10 -9.62 -13.50 -2.33
C LEU A 10 -9.12 -12.14 -2.78
N ILE A 11 -10.01 -11.28 -3.29
CA ILE A 11 -9.66 -9.90 -3.66
C ILE A 11 -9.20 -9.12 -2.43
N ARG A 12 -9.94 -9.22 -1.32
CA ARG A 12 -9.57 -8.56 -0.05
C ARG A 12 -8.27 -9.10 0.54
N ALA A 13 -8.08 -10.42 0.49
CA ALA A 13 -6.84 -11.05 0.92
C ALA A 13 -5.65 -10.59 0.08
N ALA A 14 -5.80 -10.48 -1.24
CA ALA A 14 -4.76 -9.97 -2.13
C ALA A 14 -4.41 -8.50 -1.81
N VAL A 15 -5.42 -7.65 -1.61
CA VAL A 15 -5.20 -6.24 -1.27
C VAL A 15 -4.50 -6.10 0.10
N ALA A 16 -4.95 -6.85 1.10
CA ALA A 16 -4.34 -6.85 2.43
C ALA A 16 -2.91 -7.41 2.42
N ALA A 17 -2.64 -8.46 1.63
CA ALA A 17 -1.33 -9.07 1.52
C ALA A 17 -0.29 -8.08 0.98
N VAL A 18 -0.64 -7.22 0.02
CA VAL A 18 0.25 -6.15 -0.46
C VAL A 18 0.59 -5.19 0.68
N TRP A 19 -0.41 -4.71 1.44
CA TRP A 19 -0.16 -3.82 2.59
C TRP A 19 0.68 -4.48 3.68
N PHE A 20 0.50 -5.78 3.95
CA PHE A 20 1.35 -6.51 4.89
C PHE A 20 2.76 -6.71 4.35
N TYR A 21 2.92 -7.02 3.07
CA TYR A 21 4.25 -7.15 2.48
C TYR A 21 5.01 -5.82 2.58
N GLU A 22 4.39 -4.73 2.12
CA GLU A 22 5.01 -3.40 2.14
C GLU A 22 5.23 -2.86 3.56
N GLY A 23 4.25 -3.03 4.46
CA GLY A 23 4.30 -2.46 5.80
C GLY A 23 5.01 -3.33 6.82
N LEU A 24 4.63 -4.61 6.92
CA LEU A 24 5.22 -5.52 7.89
C LEU A 24 6.59 -6.00 7.42
N TRP A 25 6.68 -6.57 6.21
CA TRP A 25 7.93 -7.19 5.75
C TRP A 25 8.98 -6.16 5.37
N CYS A 26 8.70 -5.28 4.39
CA CYS A 26 9.69 -4.32 3.90
C CYS A 26 10.11 -3.31 4.99
N LYS A 27 9.13 -2.75 5.73
CA LYS A 27 9.38 -1.64 6.68
C LYS A 27 9.60 -2.09 8.12
N LEU A 28 8.61 -2.73 8.77
CA LEU A 28 8.73 -3.06 10.21
C LEU A 28 9.77 -4.14 10.50
N LEU A 29 9.82 -5.19 9.68
CA LEU A 29 10.79 -6.28 9.81
C LEU A 29 12.12 -6.01 9.10
N ARG A 30 12.24 -4.87 8.41
CA ARG A 30 13.45 -4.45 7.69
C ARG A 30 13.87 -5.45 6.60
N GLY A 31 12.91 -6.14 5.99
CA GLY A 31 13.15 -7.17 4.97
C GLY A 31 13.72 -6.64 3.65
N GLU A 32 13.60 -5.34 3.38
CA GLU A 32 14.19 -4.68 2.20
C GLU A 32 15.17 -3.56 2.63
N PRO A 33 16.47 -3.86 2.75
CA PRO A 33 17.48 -2.89 3.19
C PRO A 33 17.57 -1.65 2.30
N ARG A 34 17.21 -1.75 1.01
CA ARG A 34 17.27 -0.62 0.07
C ARG A 34 16.27 0.50 0.39
N GLU A 35 15.11 0.20 0.97
CA GLU A 35 14.15 1.24 1.37
C GLU A 35 14.71 2.18 2.44
N PHE A 36 15.56 1.63 3.32
CA PHE A 36 16.26 2.42 4.32
C PHE A 36 17.30 3.34 3.67
N GLU A 37 17.96 2.91 2.59
CA GLU A 37 18.90 3.77 1.85
C GLU A 37 18.18 4.91 1.11
N VAL A 38 17.01 4.65 0.51
CA VAL A 38 16.19 5.68 -0.14
C VAL A 38 15.84 6.80 0.83
N VAL A 39 15.49 6.43 2.06
CA VAL A 39 15.07 7.39 3.08
C VAL A 39 16.25 8.12 3.73
N LYS A 40 17.41 7.48 3.84
CA LYS A 40 18.67 8.16 4.19
C LYS A 40 19.09 9.20 3.13
N ALA A 41 18.74 8.98 1.86
CA ALA A 41 19.02 9.92 0.78
C ALA A 41 18.09 11.14 0.71
N VAL A 42 17.00 11.19 1.51
CA VAL A 42 16.06 12.32 1.53
C VAL A 42 16.67 13.53 2.27
N PRO A 43 16.94 14.67 1.58
CA PRO A 43 17.73 15.78 2.14
C PRO A 43 17.10 16.48 3.35
N ARG A 44 15.77 16.33 3.54
CA ARG A 44 14.99 17.06 4.56
C ARG A 44 14.64 16.24 5.79
N PHE A 45 14.80 14.91 5.74
CA PHE A 45 14.51 14.01 6.87
C PHE A 45 15.80 13.39 7.47
N GLY A 46 16.88 13.27 6.70
CA GLY A 46 18.15 12.71 7.17
C GLY A 46 18.02 11.30 7.78
N GLU A 47 19.13 10.75 8.29
CA GLU A 47 19.09 9.42 8.93
C GLU A 47 18.23 9.40 10.20
N ARG A 48 18.10 10.54 10.89
CA ARG A 48 17.49 10.63 12.23
C ARG A 48 15.96 10.59 12.22
N PHE A 49 15.31 11.16 11.20
CA PHE A 49 13.84 11.13 11.09
C PHE A 49 13.34 10.16 10.01
N GLY A 50 14.21 9.74 9.10
CA GLY A 50 13.85 8.80 8.05
C GLY A 50 13.45 7.41 8.56
N VAL A 51 14.25 6.81 9.44
CA VAL A 51 13.95 5.47 9.99
C VAL A 51 12.67 5.44 10.82
N PRO A 52 12.43 6.37 11.77
CA PRO A 52 11.16 6.44 12.51
C PRO A 52 9.96 6.66 11.58
N PHE A 53 10.11 7.48 10.54
CA PHE A 53 9.05 7.73 9.57
C PHE A 53 8.69 6.45 8.79
N LEU A 54 9.69 5.69 8.31
CA LEU A 54 9.45 4.41 7.63
C LEU A 54 8.73 3.39 8.53
N LEU A 55 9.13 3.30 9.80
CA LEU A 55 8.49 2.39 10.74
C LEU A 55 7.05 2.82 11.05
N ALA A 56 6.81 4.12 11.25
CA ALA A 56 5.46 4.64 11.45
C ALA A 56 4.58 4.40 10.22
N LEU A 57 5.14 4.61 9.02
CA LEU A 57 4.47 4.31 7.76
C LEU A 57 4.13 2.81 7.68
N GLY A 58 5.08 1.92 7.97
CA GLY A 58 4.83 0.48 7.98
C GLY A 58 3.73 0.05 8.96
N ALA A 59 3.64 0.69 10.14
CA ALA A 59 2.55 0.44 11.08
C ALA A 59 1.19 0.88 10.53
N VAL A 60 1.12 2.04 9.86
CA VAL A 60 -0.10 2.51 9.19
C VAL A 60 -0.52 1.56 8.08
N GLU A 61 0.42 1.08 7.27
CA GLU A 61 0.18 0.12 6.19
C GLU A 61 -0.38 -1.20 6.73
N VAL A 62 0.20 -1.75 7.80
CA VAL A 62 -0.32 -2.94 8.48
C VAL A 62 -1.74 -2.71 9.02
N ALA A 63 -2.00 -1.55 9.62
CA ALA A 63 -3.34 -1.20 10.12
C ALA A 63 -4.37 -1.13 8.97
N ILE A 64 -3.98 -0.59 7.82
CA ILE A 64 -4.81 -0.59 6.60
C ILE A 64 -5.06 -2.01 6.11
N GLY A 65 -4.03 -2.87 6.08
CA GLY A 65 -4.19 -4.29 5.71
C GLY A 65 -5.21 -5.01 6.60
N LEU A 66 -5.15 -4.78 7.92
CA LEU A 66 -6.14 -5.29 8.87
C LEU A 66 -7.54 -4.70 8.63
N TRP A 67 -7.65 -3.41 8.29
CA TRP A 67 -8.91 -2.76 7.97
C TRP A 67 -9.54 -3.33 6.69
N VAL A 68 -8.73 -3.60 5.66
CA VAL A 68 -9.19 -4.30 4.45
C VAL A 68 -9.74 -5.69 4.81
N LEU A 69 -9.08 -6.44 5.70
CA LEU A 69 -9.56 -7.76 6.16
C LEU A 69 -10.77 -7.69 7.10
N SER A 70 -10.99 -6.60 7.82
CA SER A 70 -12.19 -6.44 8.64
C SER A 70 -13.42 -6.11 7.78
N GLY A 71 -13.23 -5.28 6.73
CA GLY A 71 -14.31 -4.91 5.79
C GLY A 71 -15.25 -3.87 6.38
N ALA A 72 -14.88 -3.28 7.51
CA ALA A 72 -15.59 -2.16 8.10
C ALA A 72 -15.44 -0.93 7.19
N ALA A 73 -16.52 -0.16 6.99
CA ALA A 73 -16.52 1.09 6.22
C ALA A 73 -15.66 1.03 4.92
N PRO A 74 -15.97 0.11 3.98
CA PRO A 74 -15.10 -0.23 2.85
C PRO A 74 -14.73 0.98 1.98
N PHE A 75 -15.67 1.92 1.81
CA PHE A 75 -15.42 3.17 1.10
C PHE A 75 -14.33 4.02 1.75
N LEU A 76 -14.40 4.21 3.08
CA LEU A 76 -13.39 4.98 3.82
C LEU A 76 -12.03 4.28 3.77
N CYS A 77 -12.02 2.94 3.86
CA CYS A 77 -10.79 2.17 3.72
C CYS A 77 -10.14 2.37 2.34
N ALA A 78 -10.91 2.29 1.24
CA ALA A 78 -10.38 2.52 -0.12
C ALA A 78 -9.94 3.98 -0.34
N LEU A 79 -10.65 4.94 0.24
CA LEU A 79 -10.24 6.35 0.21
C LEU A 79 -8.92 6.57 0.95
N SER A 80 -8.76 6.02 2.16
CA SER A 80 -7.52 6.10 2.93
C SER A 80 -6.35 5.45 2.19
N GLN A 81 -6.57 4.28 1.58
CA GLN A 81 -5.59 3.61 0.70
C GLN A 81 -5.17 4.52 -0.45
N THR A 82 -6.14 5.14 -1.12
CA THR A 82 -5.90 6.07 -2.25
C THR A 82 -5.06 7.27 -1.81
N VAL A 83 -5.46 7.95 -0.74
CA VAL A 83 -4.74 9.13 -0.22
C VAL A 83 -3.31 8.77 0.17
N LEU A 84 -3.11 7.65 0.85
CA LEU A 84 -1.79 7.20 1.26
C LEU A 84 -0.92 6.87 0.04
N LEU A 85 -1.41 6.04 -0.88
CA LEU A 85 -0.64 5.59 -2.04
C LEU A 85 -0.30 6.75 -2.99
N VAL A 86 -1.23 7.68 -3.22
CA VAL A 86 -1.00 8.88 -4.03
C VAL A 86 0.06 9.76 -3.38
N SER A 87 -0.01 9.93 -2.05
CA SER A 87 0.98 10.70 -1.29
C SER A 87 2.37 10.05 -1.39
N LEU A 88 2.48 8.74 -1.19
CA LEU A 88 3.76 8.02 -1.31
C LEU A 88 4.33 8.09 -2.73
N ASN A 89 3.50 7.88 -3.76
CA ASN A 89 3.91 8.00 -5.16
C ASN A 89 4.40 9.41 -5.52
N ALA A 90 3.68 10.45 -5.08
CA ALA A 90 4.07 11.83 -5.31
C ALA A 90 5.42 12.16 -4.65
N ASN A 91 5.61 11.74 -3.40
CA ASN A 91 6.89 11.90 -2.70
C ASN A 91 8.02 11.12 -3.39
N GLY A 92 7.78 9.85 -3.76
CA GLY A 92 8.74 9.03 -4.49
C GLY A 92 9.15 9.65 -5.82
N TRP A 93 8.19 10.23 -6.56
CA TRP A 93 8.46 10.88 -7.85
C TRP A 93 9.24 12.20 -7.71
N ILE A 94 8.88 13.05 -6.76
CA ILE A 94 9.54 14.36 -6.58
C ILE A 94 10.96 14.19 -6.02
N TRP A 95 11.15 13.26 -5.08
CA TRP A 95 12.37 13.21 -4.27
C TRP A 95 13.30 12.04 -4.63
N SER A 96 12.74 10.87 -4.97
CA SER A 96 13.49 9.62 -5.06
C SER A 96 13.46 8.99 -6.46
N ARG A 97 12.94 9.70 -7.48
CA ARG A 97 12.87 9.18 -8.87
C ARG A 97 14.21 8.72 -9.45
N HIS A 98 15.31 9.27 -8.93
CA HIS A 98 16.67 8.96 -9.36
C HIS A 98 17.25 7.71 -8.69
N ILE A 99 16.59 7.21 -7.64
CA ILE A 99 16.97 6.01 -6.87
C ILE A 99 16.04 4.84 -7.23
N ILE A 100 14.77 5.13 -7.57
CA ILE A 100 13.80 4.14 -8.00
C ILE A 100 14.17 3.63 -9.40
N HIS A 101 14.44 2.33 -9.51
CA HIS A 101 14.87 1.68 -10.76
C HIS A 101 13.85 1.81 -11.90
N ASP A 102 12.54 1.78 -11.59
CA ASP A 102 11.47 1.96 -12.57
C ASP A 102 10.28 2.75 -11.98
N PRO A 103 10.33 4.09 -12.01
CA PRO A 103 9.29 4.93 -11.42
C PRO A 103 7.97 4.88 -12.22
N ARG A 104 8.02 4.57 -13.53
CA ARG A 104 6.81 4.47 -14.36
C ARG A 104 6.08 3.16 -14.10
N GLY A 105 6.81 2.05 -14.03
CA GLY A 105 6.23 0.75 -13.67
C GLY A 105 5.65 0.74 -12.25
N MET A 106 6.25 1.47 -11.30
CA MET A 106 5.68 1.67 -9.97
C MET A 106 4.30 2.32 -10.03
N LEU A 107 4.13 3.40 -10.80
CA LEU A 107 2.83 4.08 -10.94
C LEU A 107 1.76 3.18 -11.54
N VAL A 108 2.11 2.39 -12.57
CA VAL A 108 1.17 1.45 -13.22
C VAL A 108 0.71 0.37 -12.23
N LYS A 109 1.64 -0.23 -11.48
CA LYS A 109 1.33 -1.25 -10.45
C LYS A 109 0.45 -0.66 -9.35
N ASN A 110 0.78 0.53 -8.89
CA ASN A 110 0.02 1.22 -7.85
C ASN A 110 -1.38 1.64 -8.31
N PHE A 111 -1.53 2.05 -9.58
CA PHE A 111 -2.84 2.29 -10.17
C PHE A 111 -3.69 1.00 -10.22
N ALA A 112 -3.12 -0.10 -10.73
CA ALA A 112 -3.82 -1.38 -10.77
C ALA A 112 -4.22 -1.88 -9.37
N PHE A 113 -3.35 -1.68 -8.39
CA PHE A 113 -3.63 -1.98 -6.98
C PHE A 113 -4.80 -1.16 -6.43
N LEU A 114 -4.85 0.16 -6.70
CA LEU A 114 -5.98 0.99 -6.29
C LEU A 114 -7.29 0.56 -6.94
N VAL A 115 -7.27 0.15 -8.21
CA VAL A 115 -8.46 -0.41 -8.86
C VAL A 115 -8.96 -1.64 -8.09
N LEU A 116 -8.06 -2.56 -7.70
CA LEU A 116 -8.44 -3.72 -6.88
C LEU A 116 -8.98 -3.33 -5.51
N ALA A 117 -8.41 -2.30 -4.86
CA ALA A 117 -8.91 -1.80 -3.58
C ALA A 117 -10.33 -1.20 -3.70
N TRP A 118 -10.62 -0.48 -4.79
CA TRP A 118 -11.95 0.06 -5.06
C TRP A 118 -12.95 -1.02 -5.47
N VAL A 119 -12.54 -2.03 -6.23
CA VAL A 119 -13.36 -3.22 -6.50
C VAL A 119 -13.71 -3.91 -5.18
N ALA A 120 -12.73 -4.12 -4.29
CA ALA A 120 -12.95 -4.68 -2.96
C ALA A 120 -13.89 -3.83 -2.09
N ALA A 121 -13.94 -2.51 -2.30
CA ALA A 121 -14.85 -1.64 -1.57
C ALA A 121 -16.28 -1.61 -2.15
N SER A 122 -16.43 -1.89 -3.44
CA SER A 122 -17.71 -1.84 -4.16
C SER A 122 -18.59 -3.07 -3.96
N VAL A 123 -18.03 -4.20 -3.54
CA VAL A 123 -18.79 -5.42 -3.27
C VAL A 123 -19.42 -5.33 -1.88
N PRO A 124 -20.75 -5.44 -1.74
CA PRO A 124 -21.43 -5.36 -0.45
C PRO A 124 -20.92 -6.40 0.54
N ALA A 125 -20.78 -6.01 1.80
CA ALA A 125 -20.56 -6.91 2.92
C ALA A 125 -21.81 -7.80 3.09
N GLY A 126 -21.86 -8.90 2.34
CA GLY A 126 -23.05 -9.73 2.20
C GLY A 126 -23.00 -10.68 1.01
N ALA A 127 -22.10 -10.45 0.04
CA ALA A 127 -21.76 -11.44 -0.97
C ALA A 127 -20.86 -12.53 -0.36
N GLY A 128 -21.44 -13.34 0.53
CA GLY A 128 -20.93 -14.68 0.80
C GLY A 128 -21.20 -15.60 -0.41
N PRO A 129 -20.55 -16.78 -0.48
CA PRO A 129 -20.85 -17.79 -1.50
C PRO A 129 -22.33 -18.20 -1.50
#